data_AF-A0AAN6PVK8-F1
#
_entry.id   AF-A0AAN6PVK8-F1
#
_cell.length_a   1.000
_cell.length_b   1.000
_cell.length_c   1.000
_cell.angle_alpha   90.00
_cell.angle_beta   90.00
_cell.angle_gamma   90.00
#
_symmetry.space_group_name_H-M   'P 1'
#
loop_
_entity.id
_entity.type
_entity.pdbx_description
1 polymer ?
#
loop_
_entity_poly.entity_id
_entity_poly.type
_entity_poly.pdbx_seq_one_letter_code
_entity_poly.pdbx_strand_id
1 'polypeptide(L)'
;MSEERSDLSVLDSEHADVFNLALGRLLSSDVAEATLSNILDYGLPTTDAWREFHSHGVRTPYLKRVRSFRRQFNPLQLSFPITLLSAFDRTHRGTKHFELRLIELLGVADQEIVHRVHQEWRHQQLRKTEDYLPPTAFWVRWYTNVEQYLNGVADMCRDLFLHAGYIRGPTTIFPPTPAQFPSLIDYLLGSEPGAPSTCPIPIRATTENRWRYDPWDSMSYNIFRDRHERKAPIRRKPHRCVVSGGDWPEVGDEHLVTLLQWEASQGMPVDPADIDAAYERMRQITPSSPLWQRWRDPGPL
;
A
#
# COMPACT_ATOMS: atom_id res chain seq x y z
N MET A 1 24.96 0.89 -10.17
CA MET A 1 24.93 0.83 -11.65
C MET A 1 23.57 1.36 -12.05
N SER A 2 23.49 2.36 -12.94
CA SER A 2 22.21 2.90 -13.42
C SER A 2 21.52 1.86 -14.29
N GLU A 3 20.29 1.49 -13.94
CA GLU A 3 19.48 0.54 -14.70
C GLU A 3 19.05 1.18 -16.04
N GLU A 4 19.13 0.43 -17.14
CA GLU A 4 18.71 0.90 -18.46
C GLU A 4 17.19 1.05 -18.48
N ARG A 5 16.69 2.18 -19.01
CA ARG A 5 15.26 2.49 -19.03
C ARG A 5 14.77 2.75 -20.45
N SER A 6 13.53 2.35 -20.73
CA SER A 6 12.84 2.60 -21.99
C SER A 6 11.41 3.07 -21.74
N ASP A 7 10.70 3.44 -22.79
CA ASP A 7 9.27 3.74 -22.76
C ASP A 7 8.44 2.48 -23.09
N LEU A 8 7.12 2.65 -23.16
CA LEU A 8 6.17 1.57 -23.41
C LEU A 8 6.23 1.02 -24.85
N SER A 9 6.99 1.62 -25.77
CA SER A 9 7.09 1.15 -27.17
C SER A 9 7.77 -0.21 -27.31
N VAL A 10 8.43 -0.68 -26.25
CA VAL A 10 9.09 -1.99 -26.20
C VAL A 10 8.09 -3.13 -25.96
N LEU A 11 6.94 -2.83 -25.36
CA LEU A 11 5.89 -3.82 -25.09
C LEU A 11 5.13 -4.15 -26.37
N ASP A 12 4.57 -5.35 -26.44
CA ASP A 12 3.56 -5.65 -27.44
C ASP A 12 2.30 -4.78 -27.28
N SER A 13 1.47 -4.72 -28.33
CA SER A 13 0.27 -3.86 -28.34
C SER A 13 -0.73 -4.25 -27.26
N GLU A 14 -0.86 -5.53 -26.92
CA GLU A 14 -1.83 -5.97 -25.90
C GLU A 14 -1.40 -5.50 -24.50
N HIS A 15 -0.14 -5.72 -24.14
CA HIS A 15 0.43 -5.32 -22.86
C HIS A 15 0.42 -3.79 -22.70
N ALA A 16 0.78 -3.06 -23.76
CA ALA A 16 0.73 -1.60 -23.77
C ALA A 16 -0.71 -1.07 -23.59
N ASP A 17 -1.69 -1.65 -24.29
CA ASP A 17 -3.09 -1.26 -24.18
C ASP A 17 -3.66 -1.53 -22.79
N VAL A 18 -3.36 -2.70 -22.21
CA VAL A 18 -3.78 -3.05 -20.85
C VAL A 18 -3.18 -2.11 -19.82
N PHE A 19 -1.88 -1.80 -19.93
CA PHE A 19 -1.23 -0.85 -19.03
C PHE A 19 -1.88 0.55 -19.13
N ASN A 20 -2.09 1.05 -20.36
CA ASN A 20 -2.70 2.35 -20.59
C ASN A 20 -4.13 2.43 -20.03
N LEU A 21 -4.93 1.37 -20.21
CA LEU A 21 -6.26 1.26 -19.64
C LEU A 21 -6.22 1.33 -18.11
N ALA A 22 -5.36 0.52 -17.49
CA ALA A 22 -5.25 0.43 -16.04
C ALA A 22 -4.76 1.75 -15.41
N LEU A 23 -3.73 2.38 -16.01
CA LEU A 23 -3.21 3.67 -15.56
C LEU A 23 -4.25 4.77 -15.75
N GLY A 24 -4.94 4.79 -16.89
CA GLY A 24 -6.02 5.73 -17.16
C GLY A 24 -7.12 5.66 -16.10
N ARG A 25 -7.51 4.46 -15.70
CA ARG A 25 -8.48 4.24 -14.61
C ARG A 25 -7.98 4.70 -13.26
N LEU A 26 -6.74 4.36 -12.92
CA LEU A 26 -6.13 4.78 -11.65
C LEU A 26 -6.13 6.31 -11.53
N LEU A 27 -5.63 6.99 -12.57
CA LEU A 27 -5.60 8.46 -12.66
C LEU A 27 -6.98 9.10 -12.77
N SER A 28 -7.98 8.32 -13.17
CA SER A 28 -9.36 8.80 -13.25
C SER A 28 -10.10 8.86 -11.93
N SER A 29 -9.61 8.15 -10.91
CA SER A 29 -10.24 8.04 -9.60
C SER A 29 -10.19 9.33 -8.79
N ASP A 30 -11.21 9.53 -7.94
CA ASP A 30 -11.25 10.65 -6.99
C ASP A 30 -10.06 10.62 -6.02
N VAL A 31 -9.58 9.43 -5.68
CA VAL A 31 -8.41 9.23 -4.81
C VAL A 31 -7.14 9.73 -5.47
N ALA A 32 -6.94 9.47 -6.77
CA ALA A 32 -5.81 10.02 -7.51
C ALA A 32 -5.90 11.55 -7.64
N GLU A 33 -7.09 12.10 -7.91
CA GLU A 33 -7.29 13.55 -7.95
C GLU A 33 -6.96 14.21 -6.60
N ALA A 34 -7.46 13.65 -5.50
CA ALA A 34 -7.17 14.13 -4.15
C ALA A 34 -5.68 14.02 -3.81
N THR A 35 -5.04 12.90 -4.14
CA THR A 35 -3.64 12.65 -3.84
C THR A 35 -2.71 13.57 -4.64
N LEU A 36 -2.93 13.71 -5.95
CA LEU A 36 -2.18 14.66 -6.78
C LEU A 36 -2.43 16.10 -6.36
N SER A 37 -3.65 16.44 -5.91
CA SER A 37 -3.93 17.75 -5.32
C SER A 37 -3.08 18.01 -4.08
N ASN A 38 -2.93 17.03 -3.19
CA ASN A 38 -2.10 17.16 -1.98
C ASN A 38 -0.63 17.38 -2.34
N ILE A 39 -0.11 16.68 -3.36
CA ILE A 39 1.28 16.84 -3.83
C ILE A 39 1.50 18.23 -4.40
N LEU A 40 0.56 18.71 -5.23
CA LEU A 40 0.65 20.01 -5.90
C LEU A 40 0.47 21.20 -4.96
N ASP A 41 -0.27 21.05 -3.85
CA ASP A 41 -0.59 22.11 -2.91
C ASP A 41 0.49 22.28 -1.83
N TYR A 42 1.77 22.45 -2.22
CA TYR A 42 2.93 22.56 -1.30
C TYR A 42 3.20 21.33 -0.46
N GLY A 43 2.58 20.20 -0.78
CA GLY A 43 2.55 19.09 0.15
C GLY A 43 1.70 19.36 1.41
N LEU A 44 0.70 20.22 1.30
CA LEU A 44 -0.27 20.43 2.36
C LEU A 44 -1.51 19.60 2.01
N PRO A 45 -1.73 18.46 2.67
CA PRO A 45 -2.88 17.63 2.36
C PRO A 45 -4.21 18.36 2.55
N THR A 46 -5.20 18.00 1.73
CA THR A 46 -6.63 18.33 1.90
C THR A 46 -7.08 18.06 3.32
N THR A 47 -8.16 18.69 3.80
CA THR A 47 -8.65 18.49 5.19
C THR A 47 -8.78 17.01 5.56
N ASP A 48 -9.28 16.20 4.63
CA ASP A 48 -9.53 14.80 4.87
C ASP A 48 -8.23 13.99 4.86
N ALA A 49 -7.35 14.19 3.87
CA ALA A 49 -6.03 13.57 3.89
C ALA A 49 -5.18 14.04 5.08
N TRP A 50 -5.27 15.32 5.46
CA TRP A 50 -4.55 15.88 6.59
C TRP A 50 -5.08 15.31 7.90
N ARG A 51 -6.39 15.11 8.08
CA ARG A 51 -6.91 14.39 9.25
C ARG A 51 -6.52 12.91 9.27
N GLU A 52 -6.34 12.31 8.09
CA GLU A 52 -5.90 10.92 7.95
C GLU A 52 -4.41 10.74 8.28
N PHE A 53 -3.59 11.78 8.04
CA PHE A 53 -2.12 11.74 8.14
C PHE A 53 -1.47 12.75 9.11
N HIS A 54 -2.19 13.70 9.74
CA HIS A 54 -1.67 14.82 10.58
C HIS A 54 -2.72 15.45 11.55
N SER A 55 -2.34 16.40 12.43
CA SER A 55 -3.17 16.90 13.55
C SER A 55 -3.60 18.40 13.58
N HIS A 56 -3.11 19.34 12.75
CA HIS A 56 -3.63 20.74 12.75
C HIS A 56 -3.58 21.50 11.40
N GLY A 57 -4.65 22.27 11.08
CA GLY A 57 -4.73 23.38 10.10
C GLY A 57 -4.89 23.02 8.60
N VAL A 58 -5.81 23.68 7.87
CA VAL A 58 -6.08 23.39 6.44
C VAL A 58 -6.31 24.66 5.59
N ARG A 59 -5.89 24.64 4.30
CA ARG A 59 -6.30 25.59 3.23
C ARG A 59 -7.01 24.86 2.07
N THR A 60 -7.72 25.64 1.25
CA THR A 60 -8.64 25.21 0.19
C THR A 60 -7.92 24.63 -1.05
N PRO A 61 -8.36 23.48 -1.61
CA PRO A 61 -7.61 22.75 -2.65
C PRO A 61 -7.60 23.41 -4.04
N TYR A 62 -6.47 23.28 -4.76
CA TYR A 62 -6.24 23.73 -6.14
C TYR A 62 -6.69 22.71 -7.23
N LEU A 63 -7.93 22.20 -7.11
CA LEU A 63 -8.48 21.15 -8.02
C LEU A 63 -8.40 21.50 -9.52
N LYS A 64 -8.51 22.79 -9.88
CA LYS A 64 -8.43 23.22 -11.29
C LYS A 64 -7.09 22.87 -11.95
N ARG A 65 -5.99 22.88 -11.18
CA ARG A 65 -4.64 22.65 -11.72
C ARG A 65 -4.33 21.17 -11.89
N VAL A 66 -4.77 20.34 -10.94
CA VAL A 66 -4.72 18.86 -11.05
C VAL A 66 -5.45 18.39 -12.30
N ARG A 67 -6.66 18.92 -12.53
CA ARG A 67 -7.45 18.61 -13.72
C ARG A 67 -6.76 19.05 -15.02
N SER A 68 -6.05 20.18 -15.01
CA SER A 68 -5.26 20.64 -16.15
C SER A 68 -4.06 19.72 -16.42
N PHE A 69 -3.32 19.35 -15.38
CA PHE A 69 -2.20 18.40 -15.49
C PHE A 69 -2.68 17.06 -16.04
N ARG A 70 -3.76 16.48 -15.47
CA ARG A 70 -4.34 15.21 -15.93
C ARG A 70 -4.77 15.24 -17.40
N ARG A 71 -5.25 16.38 -17.90
CA ARG A 71 -5.62 16.55 -19.32
C ARG A 71 -4.41 16.59 -20.27
N GLN A 72 -3.26 17.04 -19.78
CA GLN A 72 -2.04 17.22 -20.58
C GLN A 72 -1.05 16.05 -20.39
N PHE A 73 -1.23 15.26 -19.33
CA PHE A 73 -0.37 14.14 -18.99
C PHE A 73 -0.47 13.05 -20.06
N ASN A 74 0.67 12.72 -20.66
CA ASN A 74 0.80 11.64 -21.62
C ASN A 74 1.57 10.47 -20.99
N PRO A 75 0.90 9.32 -20.73
CA PRO A 75 1.54 8.10 -20.22
C PRO A 75 2.76 7.63 -21.01
N LEU A 76 2.80 7.89 -22.32
CA LEU A 76 3.92 7.48 -23.19
C LEU A 76 5.23 8.21 -22.88
N GLN A 77 5.19 9.28 -22.09
CA GLN A 77 6.40 9.99 -21.65
C GLN A 77 7.04 9.35 -20.41
N LEU A 78 6.40 8.35 -19.81
CA LEU A 78 6.93 7.62 -18.68
C LEU A 78 8.07 6.69 -19.12
N SER A 79 9.08 6.59 -18.27
CA SER A 79 10.24 5.74 -18.48
C SER A 79 10.21 4.63 -17.44
N PHE A 80 10.52 3.40 -17.83
CA PHE A 80 10.50 2.22 -16.96
C PHE A 80 11.81 1.44 -17.10
N PRO A 81 12.24 0.71 -16.06
CA PRO A 81 13.33 -0.26 -16.20
C PRO A 81 13.06 -1.27 -17.31
N ILE A 82 14.03 -1.48 -18.21
CA ILE A 82 13.88 -2.44 -19.33
C ILE A 82 13.66 -3.87 -18.82
N THR A 83 14.30 -4.20 -17.70
CA THR A 83 14.12 -5.47 -16.98
C THR A 83 12.67 -5.71 -16.60
N LEU A 84 11.98 -4.68 -16.10
CA LEU A 84 10.57 -4.72 -15.71
C LEU A 84 9.66 -4.82 -16.93
N LEU A 85 9.90 -4.02 -17.97
CA LEU A 85 9.15 -4.09 -19.23
C LEU A 85 9.26 -5.48 -19.85
N SER A 86 10.48 -6.01 -19.95
CA SER A 86 10.74 -7.37 -20.48
C SER A 86 10.12 -8.46 -19.61
N ALA A 87 10.04 -8.26 -18.30
CA ALA A 87 9.41 -9.21 -17.39
C ALA A 87 7.89 -9.21 -17.56
N PHE A 88 7.28 -8.05 -17.76
CA PHE A 88 5.84 -7.91 -18.01
C PHE A 88 5.45 -8.52 -19.36
N ASP A 89 6.19 -8.22 -20.42
CA ASP A 89 5.97 -8.72 -21.79
C ASP A 89 6.03 -10.26 -21.90
N ARG A 90 6.71 -10.92 -20.95
CA ARG A 90 6.79 -12.39 -20.85
C ARG A 90 5.64 -13.03 -20.07
N THR A 91 4.72 -12.25 -19.53
CA THR A 91 3.57 -12.77 -18.77
C THR A 91 2.34 -12.97 -19.65
N HIS A 92 1.33 -13.65 -19.12
CA HIS A 92 0.08 -13.92 -19.84
C HIS A 92 -1.11 -13.39 -19.06
N ARG A 93 -2.02 -12.71 -19.75
CA ARG A 93 -3.24 -12.17 -19.16
C ARG A 93 -4.04 -13.26 -18.45
N GLY A 94 -4.60 -12.91 -17.29
CA GLY A 94 -5.34 -13.84 -16.43
C GLY A 94 -4.46 -14.73 -15.53
N THR A 95 -3.14 -14.50 -15.51
CA THR A 95 -2.24 -15.14 -14.54
C THR A 95 -1.90 -14.19 -13.40
N LYS A 96 -1.69 -14.74 -12.19
CA LYS A 96 -1.22 -13.95 -11.03
C LYS A 96 0.08 -13.19 -11.33
N HIS A 97 0.98 -13.78 -12.11
CA HIS A 97 2.23 -13.11 -12.49
C HIS A 97 1.99 -11.86 -13.36
N PHE A 98 1.08 -11.93 -14.32
CA PHE A 98 0.69 -10.76 -15.11
C PHE A 98 0.11 -9.65 -14.24
N GLU A 99 -0.82 -10.00 -13.34
CA GLU A 99 -1.48 -9.07 -12.43
C GLU A 99 -0.48 -8.36 -11.50
N LEU A 100 0.45 -9.12 -10.92
CA LEU A 100 1.50 -8.57 -10.06
C LEU A 100 2.45 -7.64 -10.83
N ARG A 101 2.86 -8.02 -12.05
CA ARG A 101 3.74 -7.19 -12.89
C ARG A 101 3.04 -5.92 -13.38
N LEU A 102 1.74 -5.99 -13.68
CA LEU A 102 0.93 -4.81 -13.97
C LEU A 102 0.89 -3.85 -12.78
N ILE A 103 0.62 -4.36 -11.57
CA ILE A 103 0.61 -3.54 -10.35
C ILE A 103 1.98 -2.91 -10.09
N GLU A 104 3.06 -3.65 -10.31
CA GLU A 104 4.43 -3.14 -10.19
C GLU A 104 4.71 -2.00 -11.18
N LEU A 105 4.35 -2.16 -12.45
CA LEU A 105 4.45 -1.11 -13.47
C LEU A 105 3.62 0.12 -13.10
N LEU A 106 2.41 -0.06 -12.61
CA LEU A 106 1.57 1.04 -12.11
C LEU A 106 2.22 1.75 -10.92
N GLY A 107 2.86 1.02 -10.01
CA GLY A 107 3.62 1.58 -8.91
C GLY A 107 4.84 2.40 -9.37
N VAL A 108 5.55 1.96 -10.40
CA VAL A 108 6.64 2.73 -11.03
C VAL A 108 6.09 3.97 -11.73
N ALA A 109 4.99 3.84 -12.45
CA ALA A 109 4.33 4.94 -13.15
C ALA A 109 3.90 6.04 -12.19
N ASP A 110 3.24 5.65 -11.09
CA ASP A 110 2.83 6.57 -10.03
C ASP A 110 4.04 7.34 -9.47
N GLN A 111 5.15 6.66 -9.17
CA GLN A 111 6.38 7.32 -8.71
C GLN A 111 6.95 8.32 -9.71
N GLU A 112 7.02 7.96 -10.99
CA GLU A 112 7.48 8.86 -12.07
C GLU A 112 6.56 10.08 -12.20
N ILE A 113 5.24 9.90 -12.08
CA ILE A 113 4.25 10.99 -12.09
C ILE A 113 4.49 11.92 -10.90
N VAL A 114 4.57 11.38 -9.68
CA VAL A 114 4.84 12.15 -8.47
C VAL A 114 6.15 12.92 -8.61
N HIS A 115 7.19 12.28 -9.14
CA HIS A 115 8.49 12.91 -9.35
C HIS A 115 8.40 14.09 -10.33
N ARG A 116 7.73 13.92 -11.47
CA ARG A 116 7.55 14.98 -12.48
C ARG A 116 6.73 16.15 -11.95
N VAL A 117 5.61 15.85 -11.30
CA VAL A 117 4.76 16.84 -10.63
C VAL A 117 5.58 17.65 -9.63
N HIS A 118 6.42 16.98 -8.82
CA HIS A 118 7.29 17.63 -7.85
C HIS A 118 8.42 18.44 -8.52
N GLN A 119 9.04 17.95 -9.60
CA GLN A 119 10.08 18.67 -10.34
C GLN A 119 9.55 19.96 -10.98
N GLU A 120 8.43 19.88 -11.71
CA GLU A 120 7.79 21.04 -12.34
C GLU A 120 7.49 22.14 -11.33
N TRP A 121 7.18 21.73 -10.10
CA TRP A 121 6.89 22.64 -8.99
C TRP A 121 8.14 23.18 -8.27
N ARG A 122 9.18 22.36 -8.06
CA ARG A 122 10.45 22.81 -7.43
C ARG A 122 11.07 24.01 -8.16
N HIS A 123 10.92 24.08 -9.48
CA HIS A 123 11.41 25.21 -10.26
C HIS A 123 10.62 26.52 -10.06
N GLN A 124 9.40 26.47 -9.49
CA GLN A 124 8.54 27.64 -9.27
C GLN A 124 8.68 28.25 -7.85
N GLN A 125 9.37 27.59 -6.91
CA GLN A 125 9.37 27.94 -5.49
C GLN A 125 10.76 27.81 -4.82
N LEU A 126 11.72 28.65 -5.20
CA LEU A 126 12.90 28.92 -4.36
C LEU A 126 12.53 29.96 -3.28
N ARG A 127 11.86 29.56 -2.19
CA ARG A 127 11.91 30.28 -0.89
C ARG A 127 11.27 29.51 0.28
N LYS A 128 12.14 29.14 1.24
CA LYS A 128 11.95 28.91 2.70
C LYS A 128 10.85 27.92 3.16
N THR A 129 11.23 26.79 3.76
CA THR A 129 11.47 26.59 5.22
C THR A 129 11.91 25.14 5.48
N GLU A 130 12.73 24.96 6.53
CA GLU A 130 13.50 23.74 6.88
C GLU A 130 12.73 22.63 7.63
N ASP A 131 11.43 22.76 7.88
CA ASP A 131 10.66 21.73 8.58
C ASP A 131 9.88 20.86 7.58
N TYR A 132 10.56 19.88 6.99
CA TYR A 132 9.98 18.88 6.11
C TYR A 132 9.06 17.92 6.89
N LEU A 133 7.81 18.32 7.11
CA LEU A 133 6.74 17.38 7.41
C LEU A 133 6.31 16.69 6.11
N PRO A 134 6.25 15.36 6.09
CA PRO A 134 6.02 14.62 4.88
C PRO A 134 4.56 14.75 4.42
N PRO A 135 4.33 15.18 3.18
CA PRO A 135 3.05 15.77 2.81
C PRO A 135 1.92 14.79 2.44
N THR A 136 2.19 13.49 2.28
CA THR A 136 1.26 12.59 1.58
C THR A 136 1.34 11.14 2.04
N ALA A 137 0.33 10.36 1.62
CA ALA A 137 0.23 8.89 1.79
C ALA A 137 1.44 8.10 1.26
N PHE A 138 2.27 8.70 0.40
CA PHE A 138 3.49 8.09 -0.14
C PHE A 138 4.68 8.16 0.81
N TRP A 139 4.53 8.80 1.97
CA TRP A 139 5.57 8.81 2.97
C TRP A 139 5.46 7.63 3.92
N VAL A 140 6.47 6.77 3.89
CA VAL A 140 6.64 5.70 4.87
C VAL A 140 7.79 6.08 5.80
N ARG A 141 7.47 6.28 7.09
CA ARG A 141 8.39 6.72 8.16
C ARG A 141 9.69 5.92 8.29
N TRP A 142 9.69 4.67 7.81
CA TRP A 142 10.80 3.73 7.89
C TRP A 142 11.78 3.83 6.71
N TYR A 143 11.52 4.71 5.74
CA TYR A 143 12.39 4.95 4.60
C TYR A 143 13.11 6.29 4.77
N THR A 144 14.44 6.32 4.64
CA THR A 144 15.23 7.56 4.70
C THR A 144 15.13 8.33 3.39
N ASN A 145 14.49 9.50 3.45
CA ASN A 145 14.49 10.57 2.43
C ASN A 145 15.96 10.97 2.18
N VAL A 146 16.61 10.63 1.06
CA VAL A 146 16.58 11.31 -0.26
C VAL A 146 16.84 10.31 -1.41
N GLU A 147 16.99 9.03 -1.09
CA GLU A 147 17.31 7.91 -2.01
C GLU A 147 16.12 6.97 -2.19
N GLN A 148 14.93 7.40 -1.76
CA GLN A 148 13.79 6.57 -1.44
C GLN A 148 13.28 5.71 -2.60
N TYR A 149 13.65 6.02 -3.86
CA TYR A 149 13.15 5.35 -5.08
C TYR A 149 14.10 5.46 -6.29
N LEU A 150 15.40 5.17 -6.15
CA LEU A 150 16.31 5.14 -7.31
C LEU A 150 16.86 3.73 -7.56
N ASN A 151 16.38 3.14 -8.67
CA ASN A 151 17.00 2.02 -9.38
C ASN A 151 17.03 0.67 -8.64
N GLY A 152 15.97 0.37 -7.89
CA GLY A 152 15.84 -0.95 -7.29
C GLY A 152 15.59 -2.02 -8.35
N VAL A 153 16.49 -3.01 -8.42
CA VAL A 153 16.38 -4.14 -9.34
C VAL A 153 15.09 -4.88 -9.00
N ALA A 154 14.21 -5.03 -9.98
CA ALA A 154 12.99 -5.82 -9.87
C ALA A 154 13.32 -7.31 -9.74
N ASP A 155 13.77 -7.73 -8.56
CA ASP A 155 13.86 -9.14 -8.21
C ASP A 155 12.43 -9.67 -8.02
N MET A 156 12.18 -10.87 -8.53
CA MET A 156 10.87 -11.48 -8.77
C MET A 156 9.70 -10.97 -7.89
N CYS A 157 8.68 -10.35 -8.51
CA CYS A 157 7.43 -10.00 -7.82
C CYS A 157 6.66 -11.29 -7.48
N ARG A 158 6.84 -11.79 -6.25
CA ARG A 158 6.22 -13.05 -5.77
C ARG A 158 4.82 -12.84 -5.22
N ASP A 159 4.60 -11.73 -4.53
CA ASP A 159 3.30 -11.40 -3.96
C ASP A 159 3.15 -9.90 -3.67
N LEU A 160 1.92 -9.48 -3.38
CA LEU A 160 1.60 -8.09 -3.04
C LEU A 160 1.42 -7.91 -1.53
N PHE A 161 2.19 -6.98 -0.96
CA PHE A 161 2.07 -6.57 0.43
C PHE A 161 1.88 -5.06 0.52
N LEU A 162 0.92 -4.64 1.36
CA LEU A 162 0.54 -3.25 1.52
C LEU A 162 0.95 -2.75 2.91
N HIS A 163 1.46 -1.52 2.94
CA HIS A 163 1.66 -0.79 4.18
C HIS A 163 0.40 0.02 4.47
N ALA A 164 -0.20 -0.14 5.66
CA ALA A 164 -1.44 0.57 5.96
C ALA A 164 -1.25 2.10 6.05
N GLY A 165 -0.11 2.60 6.54
CA GLY A 165 0.38 3.96 6.25
C GLY A 165 -0.38 5.15 6.89
N TYR A 166 -1.52 4.94 7.53
CA TYR A 166 -2.33 6.00 8.16
C TYR A 166 -1.95 6.24 9.64
N ILE A 167 -2.07 7.49 10.14
CA ILE A 167 -1.77 7.81 11.56
C ILE A 167 -2.66 7.02 12.53
N ARG A 168 -3.93 6.81 12.15
CA ARG A 168 -4.93 6.08 12.96
C ARG A 168 -5.20 4.67 12.44
N GLY A 169 -4.49 4.24 11.41
CA GLY A 169 -4.59 2.88 10.87
C GLY A 169 -3.59 1.95 11.55
N PRO A 170 -3.67 0.66 11.22
CA PRO A 170 -2.60 -0.24 11.60
C PRO A 170 -1.27 0.19 10.97
N THR A 171 -0.22 -0.18 11.65
CA THR A 171 1.17 0.01 11.27
C THR A 171 1.78 -1.27 10.69
N THR A 172 1.09 -2.40 10.79
CA THR A 172 1.52 -3.68 10.23
C THR A 172 1.36 -3.73 8.71
N ILE A 173 2.24 -4.49 8.07
CA ILE A 173 2.18 -4.83 6.64
C ILE A 173 1.23 -6.01 6.48
N PHE A 174 0.45 -6.03 5.42
CA PHE A 174 -0.54 -7.08 5.18
C PHE A 174 -0.69 -7.39 3.68
N PRO A 175 -0.93 -8.65 3.30
CA PRO A 175 -1.40 -8.97 1.96
C PRO A 175 -2.89 -8.61 1.83
N PRO A 176 -3.37 -8.22 0.64
CA PRO A 176 -4.79 -8.07 0.39
C PRO A 176 -5.55 -9.38 0.63
N THR A 177 -6.83 -9.30 1.02
CA THR A 177 -7.67 -10.50 1.15
C THR A 177 -8.04 -11.10 -0.21
N PRO A 178 -8.54 -12.35 -0.25
CA PRO A 178 -9.11 -12.95 -1.46
C PRO A 178 -10.28 -12.17 -2.07
N ALA A 179 -10.89 -11.23 -1.33
CA ALA A 179 -11.90 -10.32 -1.88
C ALA A 179 -11.27 -9.02 -2.40
N GLN A 180 -10.27 -8.47 -1.68
CA GLN A 180 -9.62 -7.21 -2.02
C GLN A 180 -8.78 -7.30 -3.31
N PHE A 181 -8.01 -8.38 -3.48
CA PHE A 181 -7.12 -8.50 -4.63
C PHE A 181 -7.88 -8.63 -5.96
N PRO A 182 -8.85 -9.55 -6.12
CA PRO A 182 -9.63 -9.62 -7.36
C PRO A 182 -10.42 -8.35 -7.61
N SER A 183 -10.99 -7.73 -6.56
CA SER A 183 -11.69 -6.45 -6.70
C SER A 183 -10.79 -5.35 -7.30
N LEU A 184 -9.51 -5.29 -6.90
CA LEU A 184 -8.52 -4.39 -7.51
C LEU A 184 -8.26 -4.74 -8.97
N ILE A 185 -8.02 -6.00 -9.29
CA ILE A 185 -7.72 -6.44 -10.66
C ILE A 185 -8.91 -6.19 -11.59
N ASP A 186 -10.12 -6.50 -11.15
CA ASP A 186 -11.37 -6.26 -11.89
C ASP A 186 -11.58 -4.76 -12.16
N TYR A 187 -11.27 -3.90 -11.18
CA TYR A 187 -11.29 -2.45 -11.38
C TYR A 187 -10.27 -2.02 -12.44
N LEU A 188 -9.03 -2.51 -12.37
CA LEU A 188 -7.96 -2.14 -13.31
C LEU A 188 -8.21 -2.67 -14.73
N LEU A 189 -8.74 -3.89 -14.87
CA LEU A 189 -8.85 -4.64 -16.14
C LEU A 189 -10.25 -4.74 -16.74
N GLY A 190 -11.30 -4.38 -16.00
CA GLY A 190 -12.71 -4.51 -16.43
C GLY A 190 -13.01 -3.91 -17.81
N SER A 191 -14.12 -4.33 -18.42
CA SER A 191 -14.33 -4.16 -19.87
C SER A 191 -14.88 -2.81 -20.35
N GLU A 192 -15.33 -1.91 -19.48
CA GLU A 192 -16.02 -0.67 -19.90
C GLU A 192 -15.42 0.59 -19.23
N PRO A 193 -14.94 1.60 -19.99
CA PRO A 193 -14.65 2.93 -19.45
C PRO A 193 -15.97 3.68 -19.20
N GLY A 194 -16.50 3.59 -17.97
CA GLY A 194 -17.71 4.31 -17.57
C GLY A 194 -18.73 3.52 -16.75
N ALA A 195 -18.55 2.20 -16.59
CA ALA A 195 -19.32 1.46 -15.60
C ALA A 195 -18.95 1.97 -14.19
N PRO A 196 -19.92 2.27 -13.31
CA PRO A 196 -19.66 2.69 -11.94
C PRO A 196 -19.15 1.51 -11.11
N SER A 197 -17.91 1.08 -11.37
CA SER A 197 -17.15 0.27 -10.44
C SER A 197 -16.60 1.21 -9.39
N THR A 198 -17.06 1.08 -8.15
CA THR A 198 -16.51 1.82 -7.02
C THR A 198 -15.03 1.52 -6.90
N CYS A 199 -14.19 2.55 -6.99
CA CYS A 199 -12.73 2.39 -6.89
C CYS A 199 -12.37 1.69 -5.57
N PRO A 200 -11.70 0.51 -5.62
CA PRO A 200 -11.36 -0.25 -4.41
C PRO A 200 -10.16 0.32 -3.65
N ILE A 201 -9.54 1.37 -4.19
CA ILE A 201 -8.42 2.08 -3.59
C ILE A 201 -8.98 3.26 -2.77
N PRO A 202 -8.44 3.54 -1.56
CA PRO A 202 -7.36 2.81 -0.91
C PRO A 202 -7.79 1.46 -0.34
N ILE A 203 -6.97 0.42 -0.56
CA ILE A 203 -7.16 -0.88 0.07
C ILE A 203 -6.81 -0.75 1.55
N ARG A 204 -7.83 -0.83 2.40
CA ARG A 204 -7.67 -0.72 3.85
C ARG A 204 -7.43 -2.08 4.49
N ALA A 205 -6.52 -2.08 5.45
CA ALA A 205 -6.36 -3.15 6.41
C ALA A 205 -7.65 -3.36 7.21
N THR A 206 -8.15 -4.59 7.23
CA THR A 206 -9.31 -5.00 8.05
C THR A 206 -8.92 -6.13 8.99
N THR A 207 -9.84 -6.53 9.88
CA THR A 207 -9.65 -7.72 10.71
C THR A 207 -9.54 -8.99 9.87
N GLU A 208 -10.01 -9.02 8.62
CA GLU A 208 -9.89 -10.18 7.72
C GLU A 208 -8.49 -10.36 7.16
N ASN A 209 -7.67 -9.31 7.09
CA ASN A 209 -6.27 -9.44 6.71
C ASN A 209 -5.47 -9.99 7.90
N ARG A 210 -5.46 -11.31 8.13
CA ARG A 210 -4.80 -11.89 9.34
C ARG A 210 -3.29 -12.00 9.25
N TRP A 211 -2.73 -12.11 8.05
CA TRP A 211 -1.30 -12.34 7.81
C TRP A 211 -0.53 -11.02 7.94
N ARG A 212 -0.42 -10.53 9.17
CA ARG A 212 0.21 -9.25 9.52
C ARG A 212 1.70 -9.42 9.75
N TYR A 213 2.51 -8.50 9.24
CA TYR A 213 3.95 -8.48 9.48
C TYR A 213 4.35 -7.16 10.11
N ASP A 214 5.27 -7.21 11.08
CA ASP A 214 5.86 -5.98 11.59
C ASP A 214 6.78 -5.41 10.49
N PRO A 215 6.70 -4.11 10.15
CA PRO A 215 7.61 -3.48 9.20
C PRO A 215 9.08 -3.75 9.51
N TRP A 216 9.42 -3.87 10.79
CA TRP A 216 10.78 -4.20 11.24
C TRP A 216 11.26 -5.58 10.75
N ASP A 217 10.40 -6.59 10.77
CA ASP A 217 10.76 -7.97 10.43
C ASP A 217 10.63 -8.24 8.93
N SER A 218 10.04 -7.31 8.16
CA SER A 218 9.73 -7.47 6.74
C SER A 218 10.91 -7.96 5.89
N MET A 219 12.12 -7.46 6.14
CA MET A 219 13.33 -7.87 5.42
C MET A 219 13.68 -9.34 5.68
N SER A 220 13.47 -9.84 6.90
CA SER A 220 13.71 -11.24 7.26
C SER A 220 12.71 -12.20 6.60
N TYR A 221 11.54 -11.69 6.20
CA TYR A 221 10.49 -12.45 5.49
C TYR A 221 10.49 -12.23 3.97
N ASN A 222 11.51 -11.58 3.42
CA ASN A 222 11.59 -11.23 2.00
C ASN A 222 10.41 -10.35 1.52
N ILE A 223 9.93 -9.46 2.39
CA ILE A 223 8.88 -8.49 2.09
C ILE A 223 9.54 -7.12 1.83
N PHE A 224 9.98 -6.94 0.59
CA PHE A 224 10.58 -5.71 0.08
C PHE A 224 10.32 -5.61 -1.42
N ARG A 225 10.37 -4.39 -1.97
CA ARG A 225 10.37 -4.18 -3.42
C ARG A 225 11.77 -4.44 -3.98
N ASP A 226 12.77 -3.77 -3.41
CA ASP A 226 14.18 -4.09 -3.64
C ASP A 226 14.88 -4.36 -2.30
N ARG A 227 15.70 -5.40 -2.29
CA ARG A 227 16.53 -5.80 -1.15
C ARG A 227 17.51 -4.71 -0.70
N HIS A 228 17.85 -3.77 -1.59
CA HIS A 228 18.78 -2.68 -1.33
C HIS A 228 18.08 -1.35 -0.97
N GLU A 229 16.77 -1.23 -1.19
CA GLU A 229 15.99 -0.04 -0.80
C GLU A 229 15.90 0.16 0.72
N ARG A 230 16.08 -0.91 1.51
CA ARG A 230 16.02 -0.86 2.97
C ARG A 230 17.31 -1.42 3.58
N LYS A 231 17.94 -0.63 4.46
CA LYS A 231 18.99 -1.17 5.34
C LYS A 231 18.30 -2.05 6.39
N ALA A 232 18.77 -3.29 6.53
CA ALA A 232 18.33 -4.15 7.61
C ALA A 232 18.51 -3.39 8.95
N PRO A 233 17.51 -3.42 9.85
CA PRO A 233 17.60 -2.64 11.06
C PRO A 233 18.81 -3.07 11.91
N ILE A 234 19.77 -2.17 12.12
CA ILE A 234 21.01 -2.47 12.87
C ILE A 234 20.73 -2.47 14.39
N ARG A 235 19.68 -1.77 14.83
CA ARG A 235 19.31 -1.65 16.25
C ARG A 235 18.47 -2.85 16.70
N ARG A 236 18.11 -2.94 17.97
CA ARG A 236 17.12 -3.91 18.45
C ARG A 236 15.72 -3.47 18.03
N LYS A 237 14.81 -4.43 17.81
CA LYS A 237 13.39 -4.16 17.53
C LYS A 237 12.84 -3.22 18.60
N PRO A 238 12.25 -2.07 18.23
CA PRO A 238 11.65 -1.15 19.18
C PRO A 238 10.59 -1.90 20.00
N HIS A 239 10.70 -1.81 21.32
CA HIS A 239 9.66 -2.35 22.18
C HIS A 239 8.41 -1.48 22.06
N ARG A 240 7.31 -2.05 21.57
CA ARG A 240 6.01 -1.35 21.55
C ARG A 240 5.36 -1.52 22.91
N CYS A 241 5.10 -0.41 23.60
CA CYS A 241 4.42 -0.43 24.91
C CYS A 241 2.91 -0.72 24.80
N VAL A 242 2.34 -0.58 23.60
CA VAL A 242 0.92 -0.86 23.31
C VAL A 242 0.82 -1.78 22.12
N VAL A 243 0.00 -2.82 22.28
CA VAL A 243 -0.38 -3.77 21.23
C VAL A 243 -1.87 -3.57 20.94
N SER A 244 -2.24 -3.44 19.68
CA SER A 244 -3.61 -3.14 19.26
C SER A 244 -4.19 -4.26 18.41
N GLY A 245 -5.48 -4.56 18.60
CA GLY A 245 -6.25 -5.46 17.73
C GLY A 245 -6.37 -4.95 16.29
N GLY A 246 -6.15 -3.66 16.05
CA GLY A 246 -6.07 -3.11 14.70
C GLY A 246 -4.78 -3.53 13.98
N ASP A 247 -3.64 -3.53 14.68
CA ASP A 247 -2.35 -3.99 14.16
C ASP A 247 -2.31 -5.51 14.00
N TRP A 248 -2.87 -6.21 15.00
CA TRP A 248 -2.83 -7.66 15.17
C TRP A 248 -4.24 -8.18 15.45
N PRO A 249 -5.02 -8.58 14.42
CA PRO A 249 -6.41 -9.03 14.58
C PRO A 249 -6.60 -10.10 15.66
N GLU A 250 -5.62 -10.99 15.83
CA GLU A 250 -5.59 -12.03 16.85
C GLU A 250 -5.57 -11.50 18.29
N VAL A 251 -5.03 -10.30 18.52
CA VAL A 251 -5.07 -9.64 19.84
C VAL A 251 -6.49 -9.17 20.14
N GLY A 252 -7.22 -8.75 19.11
CA GLY A 252 -8.66 -8.49 19.21
C GLY A 252 -9.46 -9.75 19.54
N ASP A 253 -9.12 -10.88 18.91
CA ASP A 253 -9.75 -12.17 19.20
C ASP A 253 -9.44 -12.66 20.62
N GLU A 254 -8.21 -12.49 21.13
CA GLU A 254 -7.86 -12.85 22.51
C GLU A 254 -8.65 -12.02 23.55
N HIS A 255 -8.83 -10.72 23.26
CA HIS A 255 -9.65 -9.85 24.10
C HIS A 255 -11.13 -10.25 24.06
N LEU A 256 -11.64 -10.61 22.87
CA LEU A 256 -13.01 -11.10 22.69
C LEU A 256 -13.24 -12.39 23.50
N VAL A 257 -12.35 -13.39 23.40
CA VAL A 257 -12.47 -14.63 24.17
C VAL A 257 -12.48 -14.35 25.67
N THR A 258 -11.60 -13.47 26.14
CA THR A 258 -11.53 -13.08 27.55
C THR A 258 -12.85 -12.44 28.03
N LEU A 259 -13.43 -11.56 27.21
CA LEU A 259 -14.71 -10.92 27.49
C LEU A 259 -15.86 -11.94 27.55
N LEU A 260 -15.98 -12.79 26.53
CA LEU A 260 -17.03 -13.81 26.45
C LEU A 260 -16.95 -14.82 27.62
N GLN A 261 -15.74 -15.22 28.01
CA GLN A 261 -15.56 -16.09 29.18
C GLN A 261 -15.97 -15.40 30.48
N TRP A 262 -15.67 -14.11 30.62
CA TRP A 262 -16.12 -13.34 31.77
C TRP A 262 -17.65 -13.21 31.80
N GLU A 263 -18.29 -12.89 30.67
CA GLU A 263 -19.76 -12.81 30.55
C GLU A 263 -20.43 -14.15 30.91
N ALA A 264 -19.90 -15.26 30.40
CA ALA A 264 -20.37 -16.60 30.76
C ALA A 264 -20.25 -16.87 32.27
N SER A 265 -19.16 -16.42 32.90
CA SER A 265 -18.98 -16.54 34.37
C SER A 265 -19.99 -15.73 35.18
N GLN A 266 -20.54 -14.65 34.59
CA GLN A 266 -21.61 -13.83 35.18
C GLN A 266 -23.02 -14.39 34.89
N GLY A 267 -23.11 -15.54 34.21
CA GLY A 267 -24.38 -16.15 33.83
C GLY A 267 -25.07 -15.45 32.65
N MET A 268 -24.35 -14.62 31.89
CA MET A 268 -24.88 -14.04 30.65
C MET A 268 -24.92 -15.09 29.53
N PRO A 269 -25.90 -15.00 28.60
CA PRO A 269 -25.94 -15.88 27.45
C PRO A 269 -24.77 -15.56 26.50
N VAL A 270 -23.91 -16.55 26.29
CA VAL A 270 -22.75 -16.48 25.39
C VAL A 270 -22.84 -17.64 24.42
N ASP A 271 -22.63 -17.37 23.13
CA ASP A 271 -22.57 -18.42 22.11
C ASP A 271 -21.17 -19.08 22.13
N PRO A 272 -21.06 -20.39 22.45
CA PRO A 272 -19.80 -21.10 22.39
C PRO A 272 -19.15 -21.06 21.00
N ALA A 273 -19.95 -20.96 19.93
CA ALA A 273 -19.44 -20.89 18.57
C ALA A 273 -18.60 -19.63 18.30
N ASP A 274 -18.90 -18.51 18.99
CA ASP A 274 -18.12 -17.27 18.86
C ASP A 274 -16.73 -17.42 19.48
N ILE A 275 -16.64 -18.16 20.59
CA ILE A 275 -15.38 -18.49 21.27
C ILE A 275 -14.54 -19.41 20.38
N ASP A 276 -15.13 -20.48 19.86
CA ASP A 276 -14.44 -21.43 18.97
C ASP A 276 -13.95 -20.75 17.68
N ALA A 277 -14.78 -19.90 17.08
CA ALA A 277 -14.40 -19.13 15.90
C ALA A 277 -13.26 -18.16 16.20
N ALA A 278 -13.22 -17.53 17.39
CA ALA A 278 -12.11 -16.68 17.80
C ALA A 278 -10.82 -17.50 17.99
N TYR A 279 -10.90 -18.70 18.55
CA TYR A 279 -9.75 -19.60 18.68
C TYR A 279 -9.16 -19.99 17.31
N GLU A 280 -10.00 -20.32 16.33
CA GLU A 280 -9.50 -20.63 14.98
C GLU A 280 -8.84 -19.42 14.31
N ARG A 281 -9.34 -18.20 14.56
CA ARG A 281 -8.73 -16.98 14.02
C ARG A 281 -7.40 -16.64 14.68
N MET A 282 -7.22 -16.94 15.96
CA MET A 282 -5.93 -16.76 16.66
C MET A 282 -4.82 -17.70 16.17
N ARG A 283 -5.16 -18.75 15.41
CA ARG A 283 -4.16 -19.61 14.74
C ARG A 283 -3.66 -19.02 13.43
N GLN A 284 -4.35 -18.04 12.86
CA GLN A 284 -4.02 -17.42 11.57
C GLN A 284 -3.03 -16.25 11.76
N ILE A 285 -1.88 -16.53 12.38
CA ILE A 285 -0.91 -15.51 12.77
C ILE A 285 0.44 -15.72 12.09
N THR A 286 1.26 -14.67 12.07
CA THR A 286 2.63 -14.72 11.54
C THR A 286 3.65 -14.69 12.67
N PRO A 287 4.93 -15.01 12.42
CA PRO A 287 5.94 -14.97 13.48
C PRO A 287 6.32 -13.57 13.98
N SER A 288 5.85 -12.51 13.31
CA SER A 288 5.95 -11.14 13.83
C SER A 288 4.92 -10.84 14.92
N SER A 289 3.89 -11.68 15.08
CA SER A 289 2.80 -11.49 16.04
C SER A 289 3.30 -11.45 17.47
N PRO A 290 2.77 -10.56 18.33
CA PRO A 290 3.03 -10.58 19.76
C PRO A 290 2.52 -11.86 20.43
N LEU A 291 1.53 -12.52 19.82
CA LEU A 291 0.92 -13.76 20.29
C LEU A 291 1.61 -15.02 19.73
N TRP A 292 2.64 -14.86 18.89
CA TRP A 292 3.32 -15.98 18.23
C TRP A 292 3.79 -17.07 19.21
N GLN A 293 4.43 -16.71 20.31
CA GLN A 293 4.95 -17.72 21.25
C GLN A 293 3.84 -18.57 21.89
N ARG A 294 2.65 -18.00 22.04
CA ARG A 294 1.49 -18.65 22.67
C ARG A 294 0.71 -19.52 21.68
N TRP A 295 0.68 -19.13 20.41
CA TRP A 295 -0.24 -19.71 19.41
C TRP A 295 0.44 -20.35 18.20
N ARG A 296 1.78 -20.31 18.08
CA ARG A 296 2.53 -20.92 16.96
C ARG A 296 2.42 -22.45 16.89
N ASP A 297 2.18 -23.09 18.03
CA ASP A 297 1.97 -24.52 18.19
C ASP A 297 0.96 -24.70 19.32
N PRO A 298 -0.33 -25.01 19.04
CA PRO A 298 -1.18 -25.54 20.08
C PRO A 298 -0.59 -26.91 20.41
N GLY A 299 0.20 -26.99 21.48
CA GLY A 299 0.45 -28.29 22.12
C GLY A 299 -0.90 -28.98 22.32
N PRO A 300 -0.95 -30.33 22.29
CA PRO A 300 -2.21 -31.04 22.45
C PRO A 300 -2.90 -30.58 23.74
N LEU A 301 -4.13 -30.07 23.60
CA LEU A 301 -5.04 -29.78 24.71
C LEU A 301 -5.37 -31.07 25.47
#